data_AF-A0A7S0G9D7-F1
#
_entry.id   AF-A0A7S0G9D7-F1
#
_cell.length_a   1.000
_cell.length_b   1.000
_cell.length_c   1.000
_cell.angle_alpha   90.00
_cell.angle_beta   90.00
_cell.angle_gamma   90.00
#
_symmetry.space_group_name_H-M   'P 1'
#
loop_
_entity.id
_entity.type
_entity.pdbx_description
1 polymer ?
#
loop_
_entity_poly.entity_id
_entity_poly.type
_entity_poly.pdbx_seq_one_letter_code
_entity_poly.pdbx_strand_id
1 'polypeptide(L)'
;ADTTAENMMLDLRKQGKKFPVTALKRIGISLLHLHEHGIVHGDFGIHNIGKFGDGWKLLGIGGAIKIGSRTDPARGFYHPPESINVSRQSPQNKSDTIASVISIDAQATYDIWAFGVAVYEAVVGQPLLPYACRGNREMNEAEIGKIGRWDDHYLKKALKQLDGKEKKLAHDVIKKLLHHDPKQRIKTMREVLNYAFFVEKADMKKEGRKKQSTKSYLSKIRNRPQLVK
;
A
#
# COMPACT_ATOMS: atom_id res chain seq x y z
N ALA A 1 -7.56 -18.37 -2.99
CA ALA A 1 -7.94 -16.97 -3.23
C ALA A 1 -8.56 -16.89 -4.61
N ASP A 2 -9.58 -16.07 -4.82
CA ASP A 2 -10.25 -15.94 -6.12
C ASP A 2 -9.34 -15.23 -7.13
N THR A 3 -8.56 -14.27 -6.64
CA THR A 3 -7.51 -13.54 -7.37
C THR A 3 -6.58 -12.84 -6.37
N THR A 4 -5.41 -12.40 -6.82
CA THR A 4 -4.52 -11.55 -6.03
C THR A 4 -4.82 -10.06 -6.28
N ALA A 5 -4.36 -9.17 -5.39
CA ALA A 5 -4.44 -7.74 -5.65
C ALA A 5 -3.64 -7.37 -6.91
N GLU A 6 -2.50 -8.02 -7.15
CA GLU A 6 -1.71 -7.85 -8.37
C GLU A 6 -2.53 -8.12 -9.64
N ASN A 7 -3.12 -9.31 -9.75
CA ASN A 7 -3.93 -9.70 -10.91
C ASN A 7 -5.13 -8.76 -11.09
N MET A 8 -5.80 -8.41 -10.00
CA MET A 8 -6.92 -7.46 -10.05
C MET A 8 -6.49 -6.05 -10.48
N MET A 9 -5.36 -5.55 -10.00
CA MET A 9 -4.83 -4.24 -10.41
C MET A 9 -4.48 -4.23 -11.90
N LEU A 10 -3.89 -5.32 -12.40
CA LEU A 10 -3.61 -5.49 -13.83
C LEU A 10 -4.90 -5.48 -14.68
N ASP A 11 -5.92 -6.21 -14.28
CA ASP A 11 -7.19 -6.27 -15.01
C ASP A 11 -7.95 -4.95 -14.99
N LEU A 12 -7.99 -4.28 -13.84
CA LEU A 12 -8.63 -2.97 -13.71
C LEU A 12 -7.91 -1.92 -14.57
N ARG A 13 -6.57 -1.95 -14.59
CA ARG A 13 -5.76 -1.09 -15.46
C ARG A 13 -6.09 -1.29 -16.93
N LYS A 14 -6.21 -2.54 -17.41
CA LYS A 14 -6.63 -2.84 -18.80
C LYS A 14 -8.01 -2.26 -19.13
N GLN A 15 -8.87 -2.13 -18.13
CA GLN A 15 -10.21 -1.53 -18.24
C GLN A 15 -10.24 -0.02 -18.00
N GLY A 16 -9.10 0.64 -17.77
CA GLY A 16 -9.04 2.06 -17.40
C GLY A 16 -9.64 2.38 -16.02
N LYS A 17 -9.78 1.38 -15.14
CA LYS A 17 -10.35 1.51 -13.80
C LYS A 17 -9.23 1.54 -12.75
N LYS A 18 -9.47 2.28 -11.66
CA LYS A 18 -8.56 2.30 -10.50
C LYS A 18 -8.92 1.21 -9.49
N PHE A 19 -7.92 0.75 -8.74
CA PHE A 19 -8.15 -0.21 -7.67
C PHE A 19 -8.94 0.43 -6.51
N PRO A 20 -9.95 -0.26 -5.93
CA PRO A 20 -10.83 0.38 -4.95
C PRO A 20 -10.10 0.78 -3.66
N VAL A 21 -10.23 2.05 -3.26
CA VAL A 21 -9.69 2.55 -1.97
C VAL A 21 -10.23 1.78 -0.77
N THR A 22 -11.49 1.30 -0.83
CA THR A 22 -12.05 0.46 0.23
C THR A 22 -11.35 -0.89 0.36
N ALA A 23 -10.79 -1.43 -0.73
CA ALA A 23 -9.96 -2.62 -0.69
C ALA A 23 -8.61 -2.31 -0.04
N LEU A 24 -7.94 -1.22 -0.44
CA LEU A 24 -6.68 -0.77 0.20
C LEU A 24 -6.85 -0.57 1.71
N LYS A 25 -7.97 0.00 2.15
CA LYS A 25 -8.28 0.15 3.58
C LYS A 25 -8.35 -1.21 4.29
N ARG A 26 -9.05 -2.19 3.72
CA ARG A 26 -9.19 -3.55 4.30
C ARG A 26 -7.84 -4.27 4.37
N ILE A 27 -7.02 -4.11 3.34
CA ILE A 27 -5.64 -4.62 3.30
C ILE A 27 -4.82 -3.97 4.42
N GLY A 28 -4.89 -2.64 4.55
CA GLY A 28 -4.19 -1.91 5.60
C GLY A 28 -4.65 -2.29 7.02
N ILE A 29 -5.93 -2.61 7.23
CA ILE A 29 -6.43 -3.15 8.51
C ILE A 29 -5.78 -4.51 8.84
N SER A 30 -5.51 -5.34 7.82
CA SER A 30 -4.83 -6.62 8.04
C SER A 30 -3.37 -6.44 8.48
N LEU A 31 -2.66 -5.48 7.87
CA LEU A 31 -1.31 -5.10 8.33
C LEU A 31 -1.33 -4.49 9.73
N LEU A 32 -2.29 -3.62 10.03
CA LEU A 32 -2.47 -3.06 11.37
C LEU A 32 -2.58 -4.18 12.41
N HIS A 33 -3.40 -5.20 12.14
CA HIS A 33 -3.57 -6.31 13.05
C HIS A 33 -2.25 -7.05 13.33
N LEU A 34 -1.43 -7.33 12.30
CA LEU A 34 -0.10 -7.93 12.50
C LEU A 34 0.80 -7.05 13.36
N HIS A 35 0.87 -5.76 13.04
CA HIS A 35 1.75 -4.81 13.72
C HIS A 35 1.37 -4.66 15.20
N GLU A 36 0.07 -4.66 15.53
CA GLU A 36 -0.42 -4.61 16.92
C GLU A 36 -0.08 -5.86 17.74
N HIS A 37 0.22 -6.98 17.07
CA HIS A 37 0.69 -8.21 17.70
C HIS A 37 2.23 -8.33 17.68
N GLY A 38 2.93 -7.25 17.35
CA GLY A 38 4.40 -7.24 17.35
C GLY A 38 5.03 -8.00 16.19
N ILE A 39 4.31 -8.15 15.08
CA ILE A 39 4.74 -8.93 13.91
C ILE A 39 4.82 -8.01 12.68
N VAL A 40 5.88 -8.16 11.90
CA VAL A 40 6.09 -7.56 10.57
C VAL A 40 5.90 -8.66 9.54
N HIS A 41 5.18 -8.40 8.46
CA HIS A 41 4.99 -9.36 7.39
C HIS A 41 6.32 -9.67 6.67
N GLY A 42 7.15 -8.64 6.42
CA GLY A 42 8.51 -8.78 5.89
C GLY A 42 8.57 -9.01 4.37
N ASP A 43 7.53 -9.62 3.82
CA ASP A 43 7.31 -9.77 2.37
C ASP A 43 5.93 -9.23 1.94
N PHE A 44 5.52 -8.09 2.50
CA PHE A 44 4.21 -7.55 2.13
C PHE A 44 4.26 -7.03 0.68
N GLY A 45 3.22 -7.34 -0.10
CA GLY A 45 3.10 -6.87 -1.48
C GLY A 45 1.77 -7.23 -2.13
N ILE A 46 1.47 -6.64 -3.30
CA ILE A 46 0.24 -6.92 -4.07
C ILE A 46 0.10 -8.40 -4.50
N HIS A 47 1.20 -9.15 -4.57
CA HIS A 47 1.21 -10.59 -4.81
C HIS A 47 0.80 -11.40 -3.56
N ASN A 48 1.09 -10.89 -2.35
CA ASN A 48 0.75 -11.50 -1.06
C ASN A 48 -0.59 -11.01 -0.49
N ILE A 49 -1.50 -10.54 -1.36
CA ILE A 49 -2.84 -10.13 -0.99
C ILE A 49 -3.86 -10.92 -1.81
N GLY A 50 -4.65 -11.75 -1.14
CA GLY A 50 -5.70 -12.56 -1.78
C GLY A 50 -7.09 -11.98 -1.54
N LYS A 51 -7.93 -11.99 -2.58
CA LYS A 51 -9.37 -11.77 -2.47
C LYS A 51 -10.10 -13.08 -2.19
N PHE A 52 -11.05 -13.05 -1.26
CA PHE A 52 -11.89 -14.19 -0.88
C PHE A 52 -13.34 -13.70 -0.72
N GLY A 53 -14.16 -13.86 -1.77
CA GLY A 53 -15.48 -13.26 -1.84
C GLY A 53 -15.40 -11.73 -1.71
N ASP A 54 -16.07 -11.18 -0.70
CA ASP A 54 -15.99 -9.76 -0.38
C ASP A 54 -14.76 -9.38 0.47
N GLY A 55 -14.04 -10.37 1.01
CA GLY A 55 -12.91 -10.18 1.91
C GLY A 55 -11.56 -10.05 1.20
N TRP A 56 -10.60 -9.44 1.91
CA TRP A 56 -9.18 -9.41 1.54
C TRP A 56 -8.37 -10.00 2.68
N LYS A 57 -7.39 -10.84 2.36
CA LYS A 57 -6.52 -11.49 3.34
C LYS A 57 -5.06 -11.38 2.90
N LEU A 58 -4.16 -11.29 3.89
CA LEU A 58 -2.74 -11.44 3.66
C LEU A 58 -2.41 -12.92 3.43
N LEU A 59 -1.55 -13.17 2.45
CA LEU A 59 -0.95 -14.47 2.15
C LEU A 59 0.51 -14.46 2.59
N GLY A 60 1.20 -15.60 2.64
CA GLY A 60 2.64 -15.61 2.93
C GLY A 60 3.02 -15.33 4.39
N ILE A 61 2.06 -15.41 5.33
CA ILE A 61 2.28 -15.17 6.77
C ILE A 61 3.32 -16.11 7.41
N GLY A 62 3.60 -17.28 6.80
CA GLY A 62 4.50 -18.30 7.35
C GLY A 62 5.95 -17.87 7.57
N GLY A 63 6.38 -16.70 7.10
CA GLY A 63 7.64 -16.10 7.55
C GLY A 63 7.52 -14.62 7.82
N ALA A 64 6.40 -14.24 8.43
CA ALA A 64 6.32 -13.01 9.18
C ALA A 64 7.34 -13.05 10.35
N ILE A 65 7.83 -11.88 10.72
CA ILE A 65 9.01 -11.68 11.55
C ILE A 65 8.59 -10.90 12.79
N LYS A 66 9.06 -11.31 13.97
CA LYS A 66 8.84 -10.54 15.19
C LYS A 66 9.55 -9.19 15.09
N ILE A 67 8.88 -8.10 15.49
CA ILE A 67 9.51 -6.77 15.55
C ILE A 67 10.80 -6.83 16.38
N GLY A 68 11.86 -6.22 15.85
CA GLY A 68 13.22 -6.23 16.42
C GLY A 68 14.07 -7.45 16.03
N SER A 69 13.49 -8.48 15.41
CA SER A 69 14.26 -9.60 14.84
C SER A 69 14.81 -9.25 13.46
N ARG A 70 15.79 -10.03 12.99
CA ARG A 70 16.47 -9.79 11.71
C ARG A 70 15.59 -10.16 10.51
N THR A 71 15.57 -9.30 9.51
CA THR A 71 14.94 -9.60 8.20
C THR A 71 15.81 -10.54 7.37
N ASP A 72 15.17 -11.30 6.49
CA ASP A 72 15.83 -12.14 5.49
C ASP A 72 15.99 -11.37 4.16
N PRO A 73 17.21 -11.07 3.70
CA PRO A 73 17.45 -10.35 2.45
C PRO A 73 16.97 -11.07 1.19
N ALA A 74 16.87 -12.40 1.23
CA ALA A 74 16.39 -13.20 0.10
C ALA A 74 14.86 -13.23 0.02
N ARG A 75 14.18 -12.69 1.05
CA ARG A 75 12.74 -12.77 1.17
C ARG A 75 12.09 -11.43 0.81
N GLY A 76 11.41 -11.47 -0.32
CA GLY A 76 10.43 -10.49 -0.73
C GLY A 76 10.89 -9.55 -1.81
N PHE A 77 10.00 -8.61 -2.17
CA PHE A 77 10.17 -7.82 -3.39
C PHE A 77 10.12 -6.31 -3.13
N TYR A 78 9.28 -5.86 -2.20
CA TYR A 78 9.09 -4.43 -1.89
C TYR A 78 9.99 -3.95 -0.75
N HIS A 79 11.29 -4.26 -0.84
CA HIS A 79 12.30 -3.84 0.13
C HIS A 79 12.37 -2.32 0.28
N PRO A 80 12.37 -1.75 1.49
CA PRO A 80 12.49 -0.30 1.68
C PRO A 80 13.94 0.20 1.53
N PRO A 81 14.17 1.51 1.29
CA PRO A 81 15.51 2.07 1.06
C PRO A 81 16.52 1.76 2.15
N GLU A 82 16.10 1.78 3.42
CA GLU A 82 16.96 1.47 4.57
C GLU A 82 17.46 0.01 4.62
N SER A 83 16.87 -0.88 3.82
CA SER A 83 17.30 -2.28 3.71
C SER A 83 18.23 -2.52 2.52
N ILE A 84 18.65 -1.46 1.81
CA ILE A 84 19.54 -1.55 0.65
C ILE A 84 20.89 -0.92 0.98
N ASN A 85 21.96 -1.68 0.80
CA ASN A 85 23.31 -1.13 0.81
C ASN A 85 23.74 -0.76 -0.62
N VAL A 86 24.25 0.45 -0.82
CA VAL A 86 24.75 0.92 -2.11
C VAL A 86 26.21 1.31 -1.95
N SER A 87 27.12 0.49 -2.48
CA SER A 87 28.57 0.71 -2.40
C SER A 87 29.15 1.03 -3.77
N ARG A 88 30.10 1.98 -3.83
CA ARG A 88 30.90 2.23 -5.04
C ARG A 88 32.15 1.36 -5.01
N GLN A 89 32.33 0.49 -6.00
CA GLN A 89 33.63 -0.17 -6.18
C GLN A 89 34.60 0.80 -6.84
N SER A 90 35.53 1.33 -6.03
CA SER A 90 36.66 2.19 -6.41
C SER A 90 36.33 3.60 -6.94
N PRO A 91 37.20 4.59 -6.70
CA PRO A 91 37.09 5.93 -7.32
C PRO A 91 37.41 5.95 -8.83
N GLN A 92 38.10 4.93 -9.36
CA GLN A 92 38.63 4.93 -10.73
C GLN A 92 37.61 4.47 -11.79
N ASN A 93 36.66 3.58 -11.45
CA ASN A 93 35.61 3.14 -12.38
C ASN A 93 34.24 3.66 -11.94
N LYS A 94 33.72 4.66 -12.66
CA LYS A 94 32.41 5.29 -12.39
C LYS A 94 31.20 4.37 -12.61
N SER A 95 31.37 3.15 -13.17
CA SER A 95 30.27 2.28 -13.59
C SER A 95 29.83 1.23 -12.57
N ASP A 96 30.66 0.86 -11.59
CA ASP A 96 30.39 -0.34 -10.78
C ASP A 96 29.85 0.05 -9.40
N THR A 97 28.59 0.49 -9.41
CA THR A 97 27.80 0.62 -8.18
C THR A 97 27.15 -0.72 -7.88
N ILE A 98 27.62 -1.41 -6.85
CA ILE A 98 26.98 -2.64 -6.35
C ILE A 98 25.87 -2.24 -5.39
N ALA A 99 24.70 -2.83 -5.57
CA ALA A 99 23.58 -2.67 -4.65
C ALA A 99 23.01 -4.03 -4.27
N SER A 100 22.82 -4.24 -2.97
CA SER A 100 22.28 -5.48 -2.43
C SER A 100 21.32 -5.21 -1.27
N VAL A 101 20.37 -6.13 -1.10
CA VAL A 101 19.49 -6.14 0.07
C VAL A 101 20.30 -6.64 1.26
N ILE A 102 20.18 -5.94 2.39
CA ILE A 102 20.81 -6.30 3.65
C ILE A 102 19.77 -6.64 4.70
N SER A 103 20.19 -7.46 5.67
CA SER A 103 19.37 -7.75 6.82
C SER A 103 19.31 -6.50 7.70
N ILE A 104 18.14 -6.16 8.22
CA ILE A 104 17.93 -5.09 9.19
C ILE A 104 17.01 -5.56 10.30
N ASP A 105 16.87 -4.78 11.37
CA ASP A 105 15.89 -5.09 12.41
C ASP A 105 14.48 -4.80 11.87
N ALA A 106 13.61 -5.79 11.97
CA ALA A 106 12.25 -5.72 11.48
C ALA A 106 11.48 -4.65 12.26
N GLN A 107 10.89 -3.70 11.53
CA GLN A 107 10.06 -2.63 12.06
C GLN A 107 8.79 -2.53 11.21
N ALA A 108 7.69 -2.06 11.81
CA ALA A 108 6.42 -1.84 11.08
C ALA A 108 6.61 -0.94 9.85
N THR A 109 7.56 0.00 9.89
CA THR A 109 7.90 0.90 8.77
C THR A 109 8.34 0.16 7.51
N TYR A 110 8.81 -1.08 7.63
CA TYR A 110 9.16 -1.96 6.51
C TYR A 110 7.93 -2.29 5.66
N ASP A 111 6.89 -2.85 6.29
CA ASP A 111 5.63 -3.15 5.61
C ASP A 111 4.89 -1.87 5.19
N ILE A 112 5.00 -0.79 5.98
CA ILE A 112 4.37 0.50 5.65
C ILE A 112 4.93 1.06 4.34
N TRP A 113 6.24 0.90 4.08
CA TRP A 113 6.82 1.26 2.79
C TRP A 113 6.20 0.44 1.67
N ALA A 114 6.17 -0.89 1.82
CA ALA A 114 5.59 -1.79 0.82
C ALA A 114 4.09 -1.52 0.58
N PHE A 115 3.36 -1.15 1.64
CA PHE A 115 1.98 -0.64 1.54
C PHE A 115 1.91 0.68 0.77
N GLY A 116 2.86 1.59 0.97
CA GLY A 116 3.04 2.79 0.15
C GLY A 116 3.19 2.49 -1.33
N VAL A 117 4.01 1.48 -1.68
CA VAL A 117 4.19 1.05 -3.08
C VAL A 117 2.87 0.54 -3.66
N ALA A 118 2.12 -0.28 -2.91
CA ALA A 118 0.82 -0.80 -3.32
C ALA A 118 -0.25 0.32 -3.47
N VAL A 119 -0.29 1.29 -2.54
CA VAL A 119 -1.20 2.45 -2.61
C VAL A 119 -0.86 3.33 -3.79
N TYR A 120 0.43 3.59 -4.04
CA TYR A 120 0.87 4.35 -5.21
C TYR A 120 0.38 3.69 -6.50
N GLU A 121 0.64 2.39 -6.66
CA GLU A 121 0.24 1.67 -7.87
C GLU A 121 -1.27 1.67 -8.06
N ALA A 122 -2.04 1.47 -6.99
CA ALA A 122 -3.49 1.51 -7.04
C ALA A 122 -4.06 2.86 -7.51
N VAL A 123 -3.40 3.96 -7.16
CA VAL A 123 -3.84 5.33 -7.49
C VAL A 123 -3.35 5.77 -8.87
N VAL A 124 -2.09 5.48 -9.20
CA VAL A 124 -1.46 5.87 -10.48
C VAL A 124 -1.79 4.90 -11.61
N GLY A 125 -2.11 3.65 -11.29
CA GLY A 125 -2.33 2.57 -12.26
C GLY A 125 -1.05 2.04 -12.89
N GLN A 126 0.12 2.44 -12.38
CA GLN A 126 1.44 2.01 -12.83
C GLN A 126 2.30 1.63 -11.63
N PRO A 127 3.14 0.59 -11.74
CA PRO A 127 4.09 0.26 -10.68
C PRO A 127 5.05 1.42 -10.42
N LEU A 128 5.48 1.54 -9.17
CA LEU A 128 6.50 2.51 -8.79
C LEU A 128 7.83 2.14 -9.45
N LEU A 129 8.54 3.12 -10.03
CA LEU A 129 9.62 2.89 -11.00
C LEU A 129 10.67 1.83 -10.58
N PRO A 130 11.22 1.80 -9.34
CA PRO A 130 12.19 0.78 -8.96
C PRO A 130 11.63 -0.65 -8.95
N TYR A 131 10.31 -0.79 -8.81
CA TYR A 131 9.56 -2.05 -8.75
C TYR A 131 8.75 -2.32 -10.03
N ALA A 132 9.10 -1.67 -11.14
CA ALA A 132 8.43 -1.89 -12.41
C ALA A 132 8.78 -3.25 -13.04
N CYS A 133 9.82 -3.93 -12.53
CA CYS A 133 10.10 -5.33 -12.82
C CYS A 133 8.90 -6.21 -12.39
N ARG A 134 8.37 -7.03 -13.30
CA ARG A 134 7.25 -7.95 -13.00
C ARG A 134 7.52 -9.33 -13.58
N GLY A 135 6.80 -10.33 -13.05
CA GLY A 135 6.91 -11.73 -13.44
C GLY A 135 7.97 -12.48 -12.65
N ASN A 136 8.36 -13.67 -13.12
CA ASN A 136 9.31 -14.56 -12.45
C ASN A 136 10.78 -14.12 -12.60
N ARG A 137 11.04 -12.82 -12.80
CA ARG A 137 12.41 -12.30 -12.89
C ARG A 137 12.81 -11.64 -11.59
N GLU A 138 14.03 -11.92 -11.17
CA GLU A 138 14.65 -11.20 -10.07
C GLU A 138 14.98 -9.75 -10.46
N MET A 139 15.04 -8.90 -9.45
CA MET A 139 15.45 -7.51 -9.61
C MET A 139 16.97 -7.47 -9.78
N ASN A 140 17.46 -6.74 -10.78
CA ASN A 140 18.92 -6.60 -10.96
C ASN A 140 19.51 -5.52 -10.03
N GLU A 141 20.83 -5.50 -9.89
CA GLU A 141 21.54 -4.55 -9.02
C GLU A 141 21.23 -3.08 -9.35
N ALA A 142 20.99 -2.74 -10.62
CA ALA A 142 20.66 -1.37 -11.02
C ALA A 142 19.27 -0.96 -10.52
N GLU A 143 18.31 -1.88 -10.53
CA GLU A 143 16.97 -1.69 -9.98
C GLU A 143 17.00 -1.60 -8.45
N ILE A 144 17.72 -2.52 -7.78
CA ILE A 144 17.94 -2.48 -6.32
C ILE A 144 18.61 -1.16 -5.92
N GLY A 145 19.61 -0.72 -6.68
CA GLY A 145 20.30 0.55 -6.44
C GLY A 145 19.39 1.78 -6.56
N LYS A 146 18.32 1.73 -7.38
CA LYS A 146 17.32 2.81 -7.42
C LYS A 146 16.49 2.88 -6.14
N ILE A 147 16.25 1.73 -5.49
CA ILE A 147 15.58 1.70 -4.17
C ILE A 147 16.50 2.31 -3.12
N GLY A 148 17.76 1.87 -3.03
CA GLY A 148 18.70 2.39 -2.04
C GLY A 148 19.04 3.88 -2.20
N ARG A 149 18.90 4.43 -3.40
CA ARG A 149 19.06 5.87 -3.69
C ARG A 149 17.75 6.66 -3.63
N TRP A 150 16.66 6.05 -3.18
CA TRP A 150 15.39 6.74 -3.05
C TRP A 150 15.49 7.89 -2.05
N ASP A 151 15.13 9.09 -2.49
CA ASP A 151 15.23 10.34 -1.73
C ASP A 151 14.00 11.24 -2.01
N ASP A 152 14.04 12.48 -1.52
CA ASP A 152 12.98 13.47 -1.75
C ASP A 152 12.79 13.80 -3.24
N HIS A 153 13.83 13.70 -4.06
CA HIS A 153 13.73 13.93 -5.50
C HIS A 153 12.89 12.82 -6.16
N TYR A 154 13.20 11.56 -5.86
CA TYR A 154 12.42 10.41 -6.34
C TYR A 154 10.98 10.44 -5.83
N LEU A 155 10.77 10.78 -4.56
CA LEU A 155 9.43 10.94 -3.99
C LEU A 155 8.65 12.05 -4.71
N LYS A 156 9.25 13.23 -4.93
CA LYS A 156 8.63 14.32 -5.68
C LYS A 156 8.27 13.91 -7.10
N LYS A 157 9.13 13.13 -7.78
CA LYS A 157 8.87 12.60 -9.12
C LYS A 157 7.67 11.64 -9.13
N ALA A 158 7.56 10.76 -8.13
CA ALA A 158 6.41 9.87 -7.98
C ALA A 158 5.11 10.65 -7.71
N LEU A 159 5.13 11.62 -6.80
CA LEU A 159 3.96 12.44 -6.46
C LEU A 159 3.43 13.26 -7.65
N LYS A 160 4.28 13.64 -8.62
CA LYS A 160 3.86 14.31 -9.87
C LYS A 160 2.98 13.43 -10.77
N GLN A 161 3.05 12.11 -10.64
CA GLN A 161 2.25 11.17 -11.42
C GLN A 161 0.80 11.07 -10.93
N LEU A 162 0.49 11.66 -9.76
CA LEU A 162 -0.86 11.63 -9.21
C LEU A 162 -1.79 12.57 -9.98
N ASP A 163 -2.97 12.03 -10.34
CA ASP A 163 -3.98 12.71 -11.13
C ASP A 163 -5.41 12.51 -10.56
N GLY A 164 -6.37 13.21 -11.17
CA GLY A 164 -7.79 13.08 -10.86
C GLY A 164 -8.22 13.70 -9.52
N LYS A 165 -9.49 13.45 -9.17
CA LYS A 165 -10.16 14.08 -8.01
C LYS A 165 -9.54 13.72 -6.66
N GLU A 166 -8.92 12.55 -6.57
CA GLU A 166 -8.30 12.04 -5.34
C GLU A 166 -6.84 12.47 -5.18
N LYS A 167 -6.29 13.25 -6.13
CA LYS A 167 -4.88 13.66 -6.16
C LYS A 167 -4.40 14.22 -4.83
N LYS A 168 -5.11 15.19 -4.25
CA LYS A 168 -4.69 15.85 -3.00
C LYS A 168 -4.64 14.86 -1.82
N LEU A 169 -5.70 14.05 -1.67
CA LEU A 169 -5.81 13.07 -0.59
C LEU A 169 -4.74 11.97 -0.70
N ALA A 170 -4.55 11.45 -1.92
CA ALA A 170 -3.54 10.44 -2.19
C ALA A 170 -2.12 10.99 -2.01
N HIS A 171 -1.88 12.24 -2.43
CA HIS A 171 -0.59 12.91 -2.29
C HIS A 171 -0.14 12.96 -0.82
N ASP A 172 -1.01 13.39 0.08
CA ASP A 172 -0.65 13.56 1.49
C ASP A 172 -0.27 12.25 2.17
N VAL A 173 -1.01 11.17 1.89
CA VAL A 173 -0.72 9.85 2.46
C VAL A 173 0.48 9.16 1.80
N ILE A 174 0.61 9.22 0.47
CA ILE A 174 1.73 8.61 -0.26
C ILE A 174 3.05 9.29 0.14
N LYS A 175 3.07 10.62 0.33
CA LYS A 175 4.24 11.35 0.80
C LYS A 175 4.76 10.80 2.15
N LYS A 176 3.86 10.36 3.02
CA LYS A 176 4.20 9.86 4.36
C LYS A 176 4.51 8.37 4.40
N LEU A 177 3.89 7.59 3.53
CA LEU A 177 4.20 6.16 3.33
C LEU A 177 5.56 5.94 2.67
N LEU A 178 5.89 6.72 1.64
CA LEU A 178 7.11 6.58 0.82
C LEU A 178 8.25 7.53 1.22
N HIS A 179 8.27 7.97 2.47
CA HIS A 179 9.41 8.72 2.99
C HIS A 179 10.64 7.82 3.08
N HIS A 180 11.78 8.28 2.55
CA HIS A 180 13.00 7.47 2.47
C HIS A 180 13.56 7.16 3.88
N ASP A 181 13.63 8.16 4.74
CA ASP A 181 14.06 7.98 6.13
C ASP A 181 12.95 7.30 6.96
N PRO A 182 13.16 6.08 7.48
CA PRO A 182 12.17 5.38 8.30
C PRO A 182 11.87 6.14 9.59
N LYS A 183 12.76 7.02 10.07
CA LYS A 183 12.51 7.88 11.25
C LYS A 183 11.45 8.95 10.97
N GLN A 184 11.32 9.39 9.73
CA GLN A 184 10.34 10.40 9.30
C GLN A 184 9.12 9.79 8.58
N ARG A 185 9.23 8.53 8.14
CA ARG A 185 8.10 7.74 7.64
C ARG A 185 7.04 7.58 8.72
N ILE A 186 5.77 7.58 8.30
CA ILE A 186 4.63 7.29 9.18
C ILE A 186 4.85 5.97 9.92
N LYS A 187 4.54 5.94 11.22
CA LYS A 187 5.04 4.91 12.14
C LYS A 187 4.13 3.72 12.27
N THR A 188 2.82 3.96 12.18
CA THR A 188 1.83 2.93 12.43
C THR A 188 0.79 2.90 11.31
N MET A 189 0.30 1.69 11.01
CA MET A 189 -0.85 1.54 10.11
C MET A 189 -2.10 2.21 10.66
N ARG A 190 -2.19 2.41 11.99
CA ARG A 190 -3.29 3.15 12.63
C ARG A 190 -3.31 4.61 12.18
N GLU A 191 -2.16 5.28 12.20
CA GLU A 191 -2.03 6.65 11.67
C GLU A 191 -2.32 6.68 10.16
N VAL A 192 -1.80 5.70 9.40
CA VAL A 192 -2.05 5.60 7.95
C VAL A 192 -3.55 5.55 7.66
N LEU A 193 -4.29 4.69 8.36
CA LEU A 193 -5.73 4.47 8.13
C LEU A 193 -6.62 5.64 8.56
N ASN A 194 -6.06 6.61 9.30
CA ASN A 194 -6.73 7.85 9.69
C ASN A 194 -6.60 8.97 8.65
N TYR A 195 -5.80 8.81 7.59
CA TYR A 195 -5.75 9.78 6.50
C TYR A 195 -7.10 9.89 5.79
N ALA A 196 -7.48 11.12 5.42
CA ALA A 196 -8.72 11.44 4.71
C ALA A 196 -8.93 10.56 3.46
N PHE A 197 -7.85 10.20 2.77
CA PHE A 197 -7.84 9.23 1.67
C PHE A 197 -8.59 7.92 1.99
N PHE A 198 -8.44 7.38 3.20
CA PHE A 198 -9.10 6.14 3.64
C PHE A 198 -10.44 6.37 4.38
N VAL A 199 -10.79 7.62 4.69
CA VAL A 199 -11.97 7.97 5.51
C VAL A 199 -13.11 8.53 4.66
N GLU A 200 -12.84 9.49 3.76
CA GLU A 200 -13.89 10.30 3.10
C GLU A 200 -14.93 9.45 2.35
N LYS A 201 -14.53 8.39 1.64
CA LYS A 201 -15.48 7.52 0.93
C LYS A 201 -16.26 6.56 1.82
N ALA A 202 -15.73 6.23 3.01
CA ALA A 202 -16.40 5.33 3.94
C ALA A 202 -17.58 6.04 4.62
N ASP A 203 -17.43 7.33 4.91
CA ASP A 203 -18.47 8.11 5.59
C ASP A 203 -19.56 8.60 4.64
N MET A 204 -19.23 8.94 3.38
CA MET A 204 -20.27 9.24 2.36
C MET A 204 -21.22 8.05 2.11
N LYS A 205 -20.74 6.80 2.17
CA LYS A 205 -21.60 5.59 2.06
C LYS A 205 -22.47 5.38 3.30
N LYS A 206 -21.98 5.69 4.51
CA LYS A 206 -22.78 5.61 5.75
C LYS A 206 -23.87 6.68 5.77
N GLU A 207 -23.56 7.88 5.31
CA GLU A 207 -24.49 8.99 5.24
C GLU A 207 -25.56 8.79 4.15
N GLY A 208 -25.16 8.24 3.00
CA GLY A 208 -26.09 7.79 1.95
C GLY A 208 -27.05 6.71 2.46
N ARG A 209 -26.55 5.68 3.16
CA ARG A 209 -27.39 4.64 3.79
C ARG A 209 -28.33 5.21 4.86
N LYS A 210 -27.88 6.13 5.71
CA LYS A 210 -28.73 6.82 6.69
C LYS A 210 -29.83 7.63 6.01
N LYS A 211 -29.52 8.40 4.96
CA LYS A 211 -30.48 9.20 4.19
C LYS A 211 -31.49 8.34 3.42
N GLN A 212 -31.06 7.18 2.92
CA GLN A 212 -31.92 6.24 2.20
C GLN A 212 -32.87 5.49 3.15
N SER A 213 -32.37 5.13 4.35
CA SER A 213 -33.17 4.56 5.44
C SER A 213 -34.22 5.55 5.96
N THR A 214 -33.87 6.83 6.16
CA THR A 214 -34.83 7.87 6.58
C THR A 214 -35.86 8.20 5.50
N LYS A 215 -35.47 8.28 4.22
CA LYS A 215 -36.44 8.43 3.11
C LYS A 215 -37.42 7.26 3.02
N SER A 216 -36.94 6.03 3.20
CA SER A 216 -37.78 4.82 3.23
C SER A 216 -38.74 4.79 4.42
N TYR A 217 -38.31 5.30 5.58
CA TYR A 217 -39.16 5.41 6.77
C TYR A 217 -40.24 6.49 6.61
N LEU A 218 -39.88 7.67 6.09
CA LEU A 218 -40.82 8.77 5.87
C LEU A 218 -41.85 8.47 4.77
N SER A 219 -41.49 7.72 3.73
CA SER A 219 -42.45 7.29 2.70
C SER A 219 -43.48 6.29 3.24
N LYS A 220 -43.09 5.43 4.19
CA LYS A 220 -44.01 4.50 4.87
C LYS A 220 -45.00 5.21 5.79
N ILE A 221 -44.60 6.32 6.43
CA ILE A 221 -45.51 7.13 7.25
C ILE A 221 -46.54 7.87 6.37
N ARG A 222 -46.10 8.40 5.23
CA ARG A 222 -46.96 9.17 4.32
C ARG A 222 -48.05 8.33 3.64
N ASN A 223 -47.82 7.03 3.46
CA ASN A 223 -48.75 6.09 2.82
C ASN A 223 -49.58 5.28 3.82
N ARG A 224 -49.62 5.66 5.10
CA ARG A 224 -50.44 4.96 6.10
C ARG A 224 -51.91 5.38 5.91
N PRO A 225 -52.84 4.46 5.59
CA PRO A 225 -54.26 4.79 5.49
C PRO A 225 -54.74 5.35 6.83
N GLN A 226 -55.40 6.51 6.82
CA GLN A 226 -56.08 7.00 8.00
C GLN A 226 -57.23 6.05 8.30
N LEU A 227 -57.19 5.43 9.48
CA LEU A 227 -58.29 4.64 10.01
C LEU A 227 -59.49 5.58 10.17
N VAL A 228 -60.45 5.42 9.25
CA VAL A 228 -61.76 6.06 9.35
C VAL A 228 -62.48 5.42 10.52
N LYS A 229 -62.95 6.27 11.44
CA LYS A 229 -63.66 5.92 12.67
C LYS A 229 -64.99 5.25 12.39
#